data_AF-L8N697-F1
#
_entry.id   AF-L8N697-F1
#
_cell.length_a   1.000
_cell.length_b   1.000
_cell.length_c   1.000
_cell.angle_alpha   90.00
_cell.angle_beta   90.00
_cell.angle_gamma   90.00
#
_symmetry.space_group_name_H-M   'P 1'
#
loop_
_entity.id
_entity.type
_entity.pdbx_description
1 polymer ?
#
loop_
_entity_poly.entity_id
_entity_poly.type
_entity_poly.pdbx_seq_one_letter_code
_entity_poly.pdbx_strand_id
1 'polypeptide(L)'
;MIKLRIFNIQIPQELKPIELSIEKSQKNDFLFGRAPQCDVFLDNSTVSRHHGKIFFEDEQYHYLDLGSTNGSQINNLVLTQFRPFRLSVNDTIQLGDFAILVEEIKLPTRPISILEEEEDPTEPSVSHLEEPIVTIQKSSDRSVAIEHQHELQPIEYWNEGSIALECTRIVDETEDVKTFSFVANPMRLFRYQSGQFLNLSLEINGVELMGSYPIASSPSRPYDLEITVKRPPTTNNNQATEATMSERLISNWLHYNLTVGSRIRSYGFLGSFNCTDNPSQKLLLLSAGIGSAPMLSISRWLYDTHADCDITFLHCARSPQEIIFRQELEIMATRSPKFRLAINITHLKSRSAWLGLRGKLTSEMLTMIAPDWRDRPAFVCGSDSFIQSTKSLLETMGFDMAQYHAESLQEVIYKNQARALVSS
;
A
#
# COMPACT_ATOMS: atom_id res chain seq x y z
N MET A 1 -32.29 -0.54 6.43
CA MET A 1 -31.45 0.55 5.89
C MET A 1 -30.01 0.07 5.79
N ILE A 2 -29.33 0.36 4.69
CA ILE A 2 -27.90 0.11 4.49
C ILE A 2 -27.21 1.42 4.11
N LYS A 3 -26.07 1.72 4.73
CA LYS A 3 -25.26 2.92 4.47
C LYS A 3 -24.03 2.53 3.66
N LEU A 4 -23.82 3.23 2.54
CA LEU A 4 -22.75 2.95 1.59
C LEU A 4 -21.89 4.19 1.36
N ARG A 5 -20.57 4.01 1.34
CA ARG A 5 -19.62 5.03 0.89
C ARG A 5 -18.94 4.59 -0.40
N ILE A 6 -18.81 5.50 -1.36
CA ILE A 6 -18.43 5.17 -2.74
C ILE A 6 -17.16 5.93 -3.13
N PHE A 7 -16.19 5.17 -3.62
CA PHE A 7 -14.84 5.64 -3.94
C PHE A 7 -14.57 5.35 -5.42
N ASN A 8 -14.09 6.33 -6.18
CA ASN A 8 -13.40 6.02 -7.43
C ASN A 8 -11.98 5.55 -7.08
N ILE A 9 -11.62 4.33 -7.49
CA ILE A 9 -10.36 3.70 -7.07
C ILE A 9 -9.14 4.25 -7.82
N GLN A 10 -9.36 4.92 -8.96
CA GLN A 10 -8.32 5.46 -9.84
C GLN A 10 -7.96 6.90 -9.47
N ILE A 11 -8.98 7.69 -9.15
CA ILE A 11 -8.87 9.06 -8.65
C ILE A 11 -9.62 9.06 -7.32
N PRO A 12 -8.95 8.88 -6.16
CA PRO A 12 -9.60 8.72 -4.86
C PRO A 12 -10.16 10.05 -4.32
N GLN A 13 -11.19 10.53 -5.00
CA GLN A 13 -12.12 11.57 -4.60
C GLN A 13 -13.44 10.91 -4.20
N GLU A 14 -14.14 11.51 -3.24
CA GLU A 14 -15.41 10.99 -2.73
C GLU A 14 -16.56 11.18 -3.74
N LEU A 15 -17.31 10.11 -4.01
CA LEU A 15 -18.69 10.26 -4.46
C LEU A 15 -19.60 10.28 -3.23
N LYS A 16 -20.52 11.26 -3.19
CA LYS A 16 -21.38 11.54 -2.03
C LYS A 16 -21.92 10.25 -1.38
N PRO A 17 -21.82 10.08 -0.04
CA PRO A 17 -22.34 8.92 0.66
C PRO A 17 -23.81 8.67 0.34
N ILE A 18 -24.20 7.40 0.18
CA ILE A 18 -25.55 7.00 -0.22
C ILE A 18 -26.17 6.13 0.87
N GLU A 19 -27.25 6.62 1.48
CA GLU A 19 -28.06 5.89 2.45
C GLU A 19 -29.29 5.30 1.77
N LEU A 20 -29.33 3.98 1.67
CA LEU A 20 -30.39 3.22 1.00
C LEU A 20 -31.32 2.60 2.05
N SER A 21 -32.49 3.22 2.27
CA SER A 21 -33.57 2.59 3.06
C SER A 21 -34.59 1.93 2.16
N ILE A 22 -34.94 0.67 2.49
CA ILE A 22 -35.92 -0.15 1.76
C ILE A 22 -37.28 0.55 1.71
N GLU A 23 -37.64 1.28 2.77
CA GLU A 23 -38.84 2.12 2.88
C GLU A 23 -38.97 3.17 1.76
N LYS A 24 -37.87 3.49 1.06
CA LYS A 24 -37.81 4.44 -0.06
C LYS A 24 -37.71 3.75 -1.43
N SER A 25 -37.56 2.42 -1.50
CA SER A 25 -37.57 1.66 -2.75
C SER A 25 -38.94 1.03 -3.00
N GLN A 26 -39.47 1.19 -4.22
CA GLN A 26 -40.73 0.56 -4.63
C GLN A 26 -40.59 -0.94 -4.97
N LYS A 27 -39.37 -1.51 -4.85
CA LYS A 27 -39.05 -2.88 -5.32
C LYS A 27 -38.22 -3.72 -4.34
N ASN A 28 -37.88 -3.16 -3.17
CA ASN A 28 -36.91 -3.73 -2.21
C ASN A 28 -35.50 -3.98 -2.79
N ASP A 29 -35.19 -3.43 -3.96
CA ASP A 29 -33.87 -3.40 -4.56
C ASP A 29 -33.41 -1.99 -4.96
N PHE A 30 -32.10 -1.89 -5.22
CA PHE A 30 -31.38 -0.69 -5.63
C PHE A 30 -30.38 -1.08 -6.72
N LEU A 31 -30.48 -0.46 -7.88
CA LEU A 31 -29.71 -0.79 -9.08
C LEU A 31 -28.43 0.04 -9.17
N PHE A 32 -27.32 -0.62 -9.48
CA PHE A 32 -25.99 -0.02 -9.61
C PHE A 32 -25.54 -0.10 -11.08
N GLY A 33 -25.07 1.01 -11.66
CA GLY A 33 -24.51 0.99 -13.01
C GLY A 33 -24.30 2.36 -13.64
N ARG A 34 -23.69 2.39 -14.83
CA ARG A 34 -23.43 3.63 -15.60
C ARG A 34 -24.60 4.16 -16.41
N ALA A 35 -25.82 3.71 -16.14
CA ALA A 35 -27.02 4.20 -16.80
C ALA A 35 -27.73 5.20 -15.85
N PRO A 36 -28.14 6.41 -16.30
CA PRO A 36 -28.70 7.44 -15.43
C PRO A 36 -29.97 7.06 -14.64
N GLN A 37 -30.62 5.95 -15.02
CA GLN A 37 -31.78 5.39 -14.32
C GLN A 37 -31.45 4.37 -13.21
N CYS A 38 -30.17 4.20 -12.86
CA CYS A 38 -29.75 3.40 -11.71
C CYS A 38 -29.87 4.23 -10.41
N ASP A 39 -30.39 3.62 -9.34
CA ASP A 39 -30.47 4.24 -8.00
C ASP A 39 -29.08 4.68 -7.49
N VAL A 40 -28.04 3.94 -7.89
CA VAL A 40 -26.64 4.33 -7.73
C VAL A 40 -25.99 4.44 -9.12
N PHE A 41 -25.94 5.68 -9.61
CA PHE A 41 -25.31 6.04 -10.89
C PHE A 41 -23.78 6.12 -10.76
N LEU A 42 -23.08 5.31 -11.54
CA LEU A 42 -21.62 5.17 -11.54
C LEU A 42 -21.06 5.44 -12.93
N ASP A 43 -20.79 6.71 -13.26
CA ASP A 43 -20.43 7.12 -14.63
C ASP A 43 -18.98 6.76 -15.01
N ASN A 44 -18.77 5.51 -15.42
CA ASN A 44 -17.52 5.06 -16.01
C ASN A 44 -17.77 3.89 -16.98
N SER A 45 -17.05 3.83 -18.09
CA SER A 45 -17.09 2.75 -19.08
C SER A 45 -16.73 1.37 -18.53
N THR A 46 -15.97 1.28 -17.43
CA THR A 46 -15.65 0.04 -16.72
C THR A 46 -16.83 -0.57 -15.95
N VAL A 47 -17.94 0.16 -15.83
CA VAL A 47 -19.19 -0.30 -15.20
C VAL A 47 -20.21 -0.66 -16.29
N SER A 48 -20.95 -1.76 -16.13
CA SER A 48 -22.06 -2.07 -17.05
C SER A 48 -23.25 -1.13 -16.84
N ARG A 49 -24.10 -0.95 -17.87
CA ARG A 49 -25.28 -0.05 -17.80
C ARG A 49 -26.18 -0.39 -16.61
N HIS A 50 -26.44 -1.67 -16.44
CA HIS A 50 -26.97 -2.30 -15.24
C HIS A 50 -25.91 -3.32 -14.86
N HIS A 51 -25.19 -3.09 -13.75
CA HIS A 51 -24.02 -3.90 -13.36
C HIS A 51 -24.41 -4.93 -12.31
N GLY A 52 -25.12 -4.48 -11.28
CA GLY A 52 -25.68 -5.33 -10.26
C GLY A 52 -26.73 -4.61 -9.43
N LYS A 53 -27.25 -5.28 -8.41
CA LYS A 53 -28.19 -4.69 -7.46
C LYS A 53 -27.89 -5.10 -6.03
N ILE A 54 -28.18 -4.21 -5.09
CA ILE A 54 -28.37 -4.57 -3.68
C ILE A 54 -29.86 -4.74 -3.44
N PHE A 55 -30.27 -5.80 -2.77
CA PHE A 55 -31.67 -6.09 -2.46
C PHE A 55 -31.80 -6.70 -1.05
N PHE A 56 -33.02 -6.77 -0.53
CA PHE A 56 -33.30 -7.30 0.81
C PHE A 56 -34.25 -8.51 0.74
N GLU A 57 -33.79 -9.65 1.24
CA GLU A 57 -34.47 -10.96 1.23
C GLU A 57 -34.02 -11.74 2.48
N ASP A 58 -34.86 -12.63 3.03
CA ASP A 58 -34.57 -13.45 4.23
C ASP A 58 -33.98 -12.66 5.43
N GLU A 59 -34.52 -11.47 5.67
CA GLU A 59 -34.06 -10.50 6.69
C GLU A 59 -32.58 -10.05 6.55
N GLN A 60 -31.98 -10.20 5.36
CA GLN A 60 -30.59 -9.84 5.06
C GLN A 60 -30.46 -8.98 3.80
N TYR A 61 -29.37 -8.20 3.73
CA TYR A 61 -28.99 -7.52 2.50
C TYR A 61 -28.12 -8.44 1.63
N HIS A 62 -28.41 -8.47 0.34
CA HIS A 62 -27.68 -9.26 -0.65
C HIS A 62 -27.24 -8.38 -1.82
N TYR A 63 -26.04 -8.64 -2.35
CA TYR A 63 -25.58 -8.11 -3.63
C TYR A 63 -25.72 -9.18 -4.73
N LEU A 64 -26.07 -8.77 -5.94
CA LEU A 64 -26.21 -9.62 -7.12
C LEU A 64 -25.57 -8.93 -8.34
N ASP A 65 -24.58 -9.58 -8.96
CA ASP A 65 -24.10 -9.21 -10.29
C ASP A 65 -25.12 -9.66 -11.36
N LEU A 66 -25.50 -8.74 -12.25
CA LEU A 66 -26.57 -8.93 -13.25
C LEU A 66 -26.05 -9.35 -14.63
N GLY A 67 -24.87 -9.98 -14.71
CA GLY A 67 -24.21 -10.34 -15.97
C GLY A 67 -23.30 -9.22 -16.48
N SER A 68 -22.56 -8.57 -15.57
CA SER A 68 -21.70 -7.45 -15.91
C SER A 68 -20.53 -7.86 -16.82
N THR A 69 -20.02 -6.91 -17.60
CA THR A 69 -18.96 -7.18 -18.61
C THR A 69 -17.60 -7.46 -17.99
N ASN A 70 -17.32 -6.86 -16.83
CA ASN A 70 -16.03 -6.94 -16.13
C ASN A 70 -16.10 -7.72 -14.81
N GLY A 71 -17.27 -8.28 -14.48
CA GLY A 71 -17.54 -8.92 -13.20
C GLY A 71 -17.71 -7.92 -12.03
N SER A 72 -18.15 -8.46 -10.91
CA SER A 72 -18.14 -7.81 -9.60
C SER A 72 -17.26 -8.61 -8.64
N GLN A 73 -16.60 -7.92 -7.72
CA GLN A 73 -15.83 -8.57 -6.65
C GLN A 73 -16.36 -8.12 -5.30
N ILE A 74 -16.29 -8.98 -4.28
CA ILE A 74 -16.47 -8.59 -2.88
C ILE A 74 -15.27 -9.08 -2.08
N ASN A 75 -14.62 -8.18 -1.36
CA ASN A 75 -13.43 -8.48 -0.55
C ASN A 75 -12.33 -9.22 -1.37
N ASN A 76 -12.06 -8.72 -2.58
CA ASN A 76 -11.18 -9.29 -3.62
C ASN A 76 -11.63 -10.66 -4.21
N LEU A 77 -12.75 -11.24 -3.76
CA LEU A 77 -13.31 -12.47 -4.33
C LEU A 77 -14.22 -12.16 -5.53
N VAL A 78 -13.88 -12.67 -6.71
CA VAL A 78 -14.71 -12.56 -7.91
C VAL A 78 -16.02 -13.33 -7.72
N LEU A 79 -17.16 -12.64 -7.88
CA LEU A 79 -18.47 -13.24 -7.72
C LEU A 79 -18.89 -14.08 -8.94
N THR A 80 -19.63 -15.15 -8.69
CA THR A 80 -20.39 -15.82 -9.75
C THR A 80 -21.56 -14.93 -10.18
N GLN A 81 -21.66 -14.62 -11.47
CA GLN A 81 -22.78 -13.85 -12.02
C GLN A 81 -24.12 -14.52 -11.71
N PHE A 82 -25.16 -13.72 -11.49
CA PHE A 82 -26.52 -14.17 -11.14
C PHE A 82 -26.62 -14.99 -9.84
N ARG A 83 -25.57 -15.02 -9.00
CA ARG A 83 -25.60 -15.64 -7.66
C ARG A 83 -25.59 -14.56 -6.57
N PRO A 84 -26.57 -14.51 -5.65
CA PRO A 84 -26.55 -13.59 -4.52
C PRO A 84 -25.37 -13.85 -3.57
N PHE A 85 -24.76 -12.76 -3.09
CA PHE A 85 -23.80 -12.74 -1.99
C PHE A 85 -24.41 -11.99 -0.80
N ARG A 86 -24.35 -12.55 0.42
CA ARG A 86 -24.89 -11.92 1.64
C ARG A 86 -23.92 -10.86 2.15
N LEU A 87 -24.37 -9.61 2.26
CA LEU A 87 -23.55 -8.49 2.71
C LEU A 87 -23.44 -8.42 4.24
N SER A 88 -22.25 -8.03 4.69
CA SER A 88 -21.86 -7.74 6.07
C SER A 88 -21.29 -6.33 6.18
N VAL A 89 -21.22 -5.78 7.40
CA VAL A 89 -20.56 -4.49 7.63
C VAL A 89 -19.05 -4.65 7.41
N ASN A 90 -18.44 -3.64 6.76
CA ASN A 90 -17.09 -3.62 6.18
C ASN A 90 -16.89 -4.41 4.87
N ASP A 91 -17.91 -5.08 4.31
CA ASP A 91 -17.79 -5.65 2.97
C ASP A 91 -17.53 -4.54 1.94
N THR A 92 -16.59 -4.78 1.03
CA THR A 92 -16.25 -3.85 -0.05
C THR A 92 -16.55 -4.48 -1.40
N ILE A 93 -17.54 -3.91 -2.11
CA ILE A 93 -17.99 -4.34 -3.43
C ILE A 93 -17.23 -3.54 -4.50
N GLN A 94 -16.47 -4.19 -5.38
CA GLN A 94 -15.84 -3.54 -6.53
C GLN A 94 -16.67 -3.70 -7.80
N LEU A 95 -17.08 -2.59 -8.39
CA LEU A 95 -17.76 -2.50 -9.69
C LEU A 95 -16.90 -1.67 -10.65
N GLY A 96 -16.07 -2.34 -11.47
CA GLY A 96 -15.14 -1.64 -12.37
C GLY A 96 -14.15 -0.77 -11.59
N ASP A 97 -14.16 0.54 -11.87
CA ASP A 97 -13.32 1.56 -11.21
C ASP A 97 -13.89 2.11 -9.91
N PHE A 98 -15.00 1.56 -9.39
CA PHE A 98 -15.60 1.99 -8.13
C PHE A 98 -15.52 0.91 -7.06
N ALA A 99 -15.20 1.32 -5.84
CA ALA A 99 -15.37 0.54 -4.61
C ALA A 99 -16.54 1.10 -3.80
N ILE A 100 -17.34 0.21 -3.22
CA ILE A 100 -18.52 0.53 -2.41
C ILE A 100 -18.35 -0.18 -1.07
N LEU A 101 -18.10 0.59 -0.02
CA LEU A 101 -17.97 0.08 1.35
C LEU A 101 -19.35 0.02 2.02
N VAL A 102 -19.68 -1.12 2.62
CA VAL A 102 -20.84 -1.26 3.51
C VAL A 102 -20.50 -0.75 4.89
N GLU A 103 -20.94 0.46 5.21
CA GLU A 103 -20.59 1.14 6.48
C GLU A 103 -21.46 0.69 7.65
N GLU A 104 -22.74 0.46 7.39
CA GLU A 104 -23.75 0.17 8.42
C GLU A 104 -24.91 -0.60 7.82
N ILE A 105 -25.39 -1.62 8.52
CA ILE A 105 -26.64 -2.34 8.22
C ILE A 105 -27.56 -2.21 9.44
N LYS A 106 -28.70 -1.53 9.29
CA LYS A 106 -29.81 -1.55 10.24
C LYS A 106 -30.94 -2.38 9.67
N LEU A 107 -31.27 -3.48 10.34
CA LEU A 107 -32.44 -4.29 10.02
C LEU A 107 -33.72 -3.49 10.34
N PRO A 108 -34.80 -3.62 9.56
CA PRO A 108 -36.07 -2.95 9.83
C PRO A 108 -36.72 -3.57 11.09
N THR A 109 -36.70 -2.84 12.20
CA THR A 109 -37.38 -3.24 13.43
C THR A 109 -38.90 -3.20 13.25
N ARG A 110 -39.59 -4.32 13.49
CA ARG A 110 -41.05 -4.30 13.61
C ARG A 110 -41.45 -3.46 14.83
N PRO A 111 -42.41 -2.54 14.73
CA PRO A 111 -42.89 -1.80 15.89
C PRO A 111 -43.60 -2.76 16.86
N ILE A 112 -43.21 -2.71 18.13
CA ILE A 112 -43.94 -3.38 19.22
C ILE A 112 -44.89 -2.33 19.80
N SER A 113 -46.19 -2.60 19.76
CA SER A 113 -47.20 -1.74 20.37
C SER A 113 -47.24 -1.93 21.89
N ILE A 114 -46.83 -0.92 22.64
CA ILE A 114 -47.06 -0.76 24.08
C ILE A 114 -47.71 0.61 24.29
N LEU A 115 -48.56 0.73 25.31
CA LEU A 115 -49.43 1.88 25.58
C LEU A 115 -48.70 3.04 26.27
N GLU A 116 -49.38 4.18 26.34
CA GLU A 116 -48.92 5.51 26.77
C GLU A 116 -48.74 5.64 28.31
N GLU A 117 -47.88 6.57 28.76
CA GLU A 117 -47.99 7.29 30.05
C GLU A 117 -47.08 8.57 30.08
N GLU A 118 -47.55 9.65 30.73
CA GLU A 118 -46.93 11.01 30.89
C GLU A 118 -47.01 11.42 32.40
N GLU A 119 -46.46 12.49 33.01
CA GLU A 119 -45.93 13.85 32.69
C GLU A 119 -44.73 14.16 33.64
N ASP A 120 -43.86 15.19 33.52
CA ASP A 120 -43.47 16.09 32.41
C ASP A 120 -41.98 16.56 32.59
N PRO A 121 -41.58 17.60 33.40
CA PRO A 121 -40.40 18.41 33.04
C PRO A 121 -39.27 18.53 34.10
N THR A 122 -38.03 18.74 33.64
CA THR A 122 -37.27 19.98 33.99
C THR A 122 -36.08 20.22 33.05
N GLU A 123 -35.92 21.46 32.58
CA GLU A 123 -34.69 21.99 31.97
C GLU A 123 -33.90 22.79 33.05
N PRO A 124 -32.59 23.09 32.87
CA PRO A 124 -32.27 24.28 32.07
C PRO A 124 -31.01 24.18 31.18
N SER A 125 -31.04 25.03 30.14
CA SER A 125 -29.93 25.66 29.41
C SER A 125 -28.75 26.16 30.30
N VAL A 126 -27.55 26.52 29.81
CA VAL A 126 -27.23 27.27 28.57
C VAL A 126 -25.78 27.08 28.06
N SER A 127 -25.60 27.30 26.75
CA SER A 127 -24.55 28.14 26.12
C SER A 127 -23.18 27.56 25.64
N HIS A 128 -22.79 28.11 24.48
CA HIS A 128 -21.44 28.28 23.88
C HIS A 128 -20.54 27.06 23.59
N LEU A 129 -20.58 26.64 22.31
CA LEU A 129 -19.40 26.16 21.59
C LEU A 129 -18.61 27.37 21.05
N GLU A 130 -17.27 27.34 21.16
CA GLU A 130 -16.37 28.15 20.32
C GLU A 130 -15.78 27.28 19.21
N GLU A 131 -15.54 27.87 18.03
CA GLU A 131 -15.02 27.16 16.86
C GLU A 131 -13.48 27.10 16.83
N PRO A 132 -12.86 25.95 16.50
CA PRO A 132 -11.45 25.92 16.08
C PRO A 132 -11.32 26.41 14.63
N ILE A 133 -11.09 27.72 14.47
CA ILE A 133 -10.97 28.38 13.15
C ILE A 133 -9.77 27.84 12.35
N VAL A 134 -10.04 27.12 11.25
CA VAL A 134 -9.00 26.66 10.30
C VAL A 134 -8.52 27.83 9.44
N THR A 135 -7.49 28.53 9.89
CA THR A 135 -6.90 29.66 9.15
C THR A 135 -5.87 29.19 8.12
N ILE A 136 -6.26 29.08 6.85
CA ILE A 136 -5.33 28.82 5.74
C ILE A 136 -4.57 30.11 5.39
N GLN A 137 -3.39 30.33 5.98
CA GLN A 137 -2.48 31.37 5.52
C GLN A 137 -1.67 30.88 4.30
N LYS A 138 -1.87 31.52 3.14
CA LYS A 138 -0.92 31.45 2.03
C LYS A 138 0.32 32.29 2.37
N SER A 139 1.39 31.66 2.84
CA SER A 139 2.72 32.29 2.85
C SER A 139 3.30 32.31 1.44
N SER A 140 3.73 33.49 0.97
CA SER A 140 4.41 33.69 -0.30
C SER A 140 5.90 33.30 -0.25
N ASP A 141 6.55 33.24 -1.42
CA ASP A 141 7.96 32.90 -1.58
C ASP A 141 8.88 33.54 -0.55
N ARG A 142 9.58 32.69 0.21
CA ARG A 142 10.81 33.04 0.92
C ARG A 142 11.81 31.90 0.79
N SER A 143 12.91 32.16 0.10
CA SER A 143 14.12 31.35 0.16
C SER A 143 14.69 31.42 1.59
N VAL A 144 14.46 30.38 2.38
CA VAL A 144 14.96 30.30 3.75
C VAL A 144 16.47 30.09 3.73
N ALA A 145 17.22 31.11 4.14
CA ALA A 145 18.63 30.96 4.48
C ALA A 145 18.76 30.14 5.78
N ILE A 146 19.76 29.27 5.87
CA ILE A 146 19.98 28.42 7.05
C ILE A 146 20.65 29.25 8.15
N GLU A 147 19.84 29.91 8.96
CA GLU A 147 20.29 30.64 10.15
C GLU A 147 20.64 29.65 11.28
N HIS A 148 21.91 29.26 11.37
CA HIS A 148 22.44 28.39 12.42
C HIS A 148 22.54 29.09 13.79
N GLN A 149 21.39 29.38 14.43
CA GLN A 149 21.33 29.86 15.82
C GLN A 149 20.22 29.16 16.63
N HIS A 150 20.42 27.89 16.93
CA HIS A 150 19.76 27.19 18.03
C HIS A 150 20.80 26.37 18.81
N GLU A 151 20.70 26.37 20.14
CA GLU A 151 21.48 25.45 20.97
C GLU A 151 21.08 24.01 20.66
N LEU A 152 22.06 23.12 20.51
CA LEU A 152 21.85 21.72 20.12
C LEU A 152 21.32 20.89 21.29
N GLN A 153 20.05 21.10 21.64
CA GLN A 153 19.25 20.17 22.44
C GLN A 153 19.28 18.79 21.76
N PRO A 154 19.57 17.69 22.49
CA PRO A 154 19.68 16.37 21.90
C PRO A 154 18.31 15.89 21.37
N ILE A 155 18.25 15.57 20.08
CA ILE A 155 17.03 15.09 19.43
C ILE A 155 16.80 13.63 19.82
N GLU A 156 15.68 13.36 20.50
CA GLU A 156 15.28 12.02 20.89
C GLU A 156 15.00 11.10 19.69
N TYR A 157 15.20 9.79 19.87
CA TYR A 157 14.79 8.77 18.91
C TYR A 157 13.31 8.41 19.04
N TRP A 158 12.63 8.22 17.91
CA TRP A 158 11.35 7.53 17.83
C TRP A 158 11.59 6.03 17.57
N ASN A 159 11.08 5.19 18.48
CA ASN A 159 11.26 3.73 18.44
C ASN A 159 9.93 2.96 18.36
N GLU A 160 8.82 3.52 18.87
CA GLU A 160 7.55 2.81 19.05
C GLU A 160 6.32 3.74 19.02
N GLY A 161 5.12 3.17 18.95
CA GLY A 161 3.86 3.92 18.92
C GLY A 161 3.57 4.55 17.54
N SER A 162 3.00 5.76 17.54
CA SER A 162 2.67 6.50 16.30
C SER A 162 3.27 7.90 16.30
N ILE A 163 3.79 8.33 15.15
CA ILE A 163 4.28 9.70 14.93
C ILE A 163 3.59 10.30 13.69
N ALA A 164 3.63 11.63 13.55
CA ALA A 164 3.32 12.25 12.26
C ALA A 164 4.61 12.42 11.46
N LEU A 165 4.53 12.16 10.16
CA LEU A 165 5.61 12.36 9.21
C LEU A 165 5.22 13.50 8.28
N GLU A 166 6.18 14.37 7.95
CA GLU A 166 6.02 15.46 7.00
C GLU A 166 6.83 15.14 5.74
N CYS A 167 6.17 15.11 4.58
CA CYS A 167 6.80 14.75 3.31
C CYS A 167 7.72 15.90 2.84
N THR A 168 9.01 15.63 2.64
CA THR A 168 10.01 16.64 2.28
C THR A 168 10.47 16.53 0.83
N ARG A 169 10.39 15.34 0.23
CA ARG A 169 10.81 15.06 -1.15
C ARG A 169 9.97 13.94 -1.75
N ILE A 170 9.74 14.01 -3.05
CA ILE A 170 9.09 12.96 -3.87
C ILE A 170 9.98 12.75 -5.09
N VAL A 171 10.22 11.49 -5.45
CA VAL A 171 11.00 11.09 -6.63
C VAL A 171 10.17 10.09 -7.45
N ASP A 172 10.00 10.36 -8.74
CA ASP A 172 9.41 9.40 -9.69
C ASP A 172 10.48 8.41 -10.16
N GLU A 173 10.42 7.16 -9.68
CA GLU A 173 11.38 6.10 -10.03
C GLU A 173 11.03 5.45 -11.37
N THR A 174 9.73 5.21 -11.60
CA THR A 174 9.14 4.64 -12.82
C THR A 174 7.75 5.23 -13.07
N GLU A 175 7.10 4.88 -14.18
CA GLU A 175 5.70 5.22 -14.48
C GLU A 175 4.69 4.73 -13.41
N ASP A 176 5.05 3.69 -12.65
CA ASP A 176 4.23 3.04 -11.63
C ASP A 176 4.87 3.04 -10.22
N VAL A 177 5.99 3.73 -9.98
CA VAL A 177 6.69 3.74 -8.67
C VAL A 177 7.22 5.13 -8.31
N LYS A 178 7.00 5.54 -7.05
CA LYS A 178 7.54 6.77 -6.44
C LYS A 178 8.25 6.46 -5.13
N THR A 179 9.34 7.16 -4.85
CA THR A 179 9.96 7.25 -3.51
C THR A 179 9.48 8.53 -2.82
N PHE A 180 9.05 8.42 -1.57
CA PHE A 180 8.59 9.52 -0.73
C PHE A 180 9.51 9.63 0.49
N SER A 181 10.19 10.77 0.64
CA SER A 181 11.08 11.07 1.76
C SER A 181 10.34 11.90 2.82
N PHE A 182 10.60 11.62 4.10
CA PHE A 182 9.90 12.18 5.24
C PHE A 182 10.84 12.58 6.38
N VAL A 183 10.45 13.61 7.13
CA VAL A 183 10.98 13.92 8.46
C VAL A 183 9.90 13.72 9.53
N ALA A 184 10.31 13.45 10.77
CA ALA A 184 9.40 13.33 11.90
C ALA A 184 8.85 14.70 12.33
N ASN A 185 7.55 14.76 12.67
CA ASN A 185 6.92 15.94 13.24
C ASN A 185 6.09 15.53 14.49
N PRO A 186 6.47 15.97 15.72
CA PRO A 186 7.62 16.79 16.06
C PRO A 186 8.95 16.08 15.75
N MET A 187 10.03 16.87 15.63
CA MET A 187 11.35 16.36 15.25
C MET A 187 11.84 15.26 16.20
N ARG A 188 12.15 14.11 15.61
CA ARG A 188 12.69 12.90 16.24
C ARG A 188 13.63 12.20 15.25
N LEU A 189 14.57 11.43 15.77
CA LEU A 189 15.47 10.58 15.00
C LEU A 189 14.85 9.20 14.78
N PHE A 190 14.93 8.67 13.57
CA PHE A 190 14.44 7.34 13.23
C PHE A 190 15.43 6.25 13.66
N ARG A 191 14.92 5.14 14.23
CA ARG A 191 15.72 3.97 14.60
C ARG A 191 15.02 2.68 14.15
N TYR A 192 15.58 2.05 13.13
CA TYR A 192 15.09 0.82 12.49
C TYR A 192 16.26 -0.04 11.99
N GLN A 193 16.00 -1.30 11.64
CA GLN A 193 16.95 -2.18 10.97
C GLN A 193 16.79 -2.07 9.44
N SER A 194 17.90 -2.10 8.71
CA SER A 194 17.88 -1.96 7.25
C SER A 194 17.16 -3.15 6.59
N GLY A 195 16.13 -2.86 5.79
CA GLY A 195 15.25 -3.86 5.17
C GLY A 195 13.82 -3.91 5.74
N GLN A 196 13.58 -3.26 6.90
CA GLN A 196 12.24 -3.17 7.51
C GLN A 196 11.22 -2.36 6.70
N PHE A 197 9.95 -2.45 7.08
CA PHE A 197 8.85 -1.66 6.54
C PHE A 197 8.20 -0.73 7.59
N LEU A 198 7.46 0.25 7.09
CA LEU A 198 6.73 1.27 7.84
C LEU A 198 5.23 1.14 7.56
N ASN A 199 4.39 1.16 8.61
CA ASN A 199 2.96 1.28 8.43
C ASN A 199 2.55 2.76 8.35
N LEU A 200 1.96 3.17 7.23
CA LEU A 200 1.27 4.45 7.09
C LEU A 200 -0.23 4.28 7.35
N SER A 201 -0.86 5.28 7.95
CA SER A 201 -2.31 5.33 8.11
C SER A 201 -2.88 6.64 7.56
N LEU A 202 -3.94 6.50 6.77
CA LEU A 202 -4.58 7.57 6.03
C LEU A 202 -6.09 7.48 6.17
N GLU A 203 -6.71 8.60 6.52
CA GLU A 203 -8.15 8.77 6.45
C GLU A 203 -8.52 9.22 5.03
N ILE A 204 -9.06 8.29 4.23
CA ILE A 204 -9.51 8.57 2.87
C ILE A 204 -11.04 8.64 2.91
N ASN A 205 -11.58 9.83 2.68
CA ASN A 205 -13.02 10.12 2.73
C ASN A 205 -13.68 9.56 4.00
N GLY A 206 -13.11 9.86 5.17
CA GLY A 206 -13.61 9.40 6.48
C GLY A 206 -13.51 7.90 6.75
N VAL A 207 -12.65 7.16 6.03
CA VAL A 207 -12.31 5.75 6.31
C VAL A 207 -10.81 5.63 6.56
N GLU A 208 -10.42 5.15 7.74
CA GLU A 208 -9.01 5.01 8.13
C GLU A 208 -8.42 3.69 7.62
N LEU A 209 -7.63 3.77 6.54
CA LEU A 209 -6.84 2.67 6.01
C LEU A 209 -5.44 2.64 6.65
N MET A 210 -4.81 1.46 6.66
CA MET A 210 -3.42 1.29 7.07
C MET A 210 -2.67 0.39 6.08
N GLY A 211 -1.58 0.89 5.51
CA GLY A 211 -0.77 0.18 4.52
C GLY A 211 0.70 0.09 4.88
N SER A 212 1.28 -1.08 4.62
CA SER A 212 2.66 -1.44 4.91
C SER A 212 3.55 -1.08 3.71
N TYR A 213 4.63 -0.32 3.93
CA TYR A 213 5.51 0.14 2.85
C TYR A 213 6.99 -0.11 3.16
N PRO A 214 7.75 -0.73 2.24
CA PRO A 214 9.16 -1.02 2.47
C PRO A 214 9.98 0.27 2.56
N ILE A 215 10.88 0.31 3.54
CA ILE A 215 11.80 1.43 3.72
C ILE A 215 12.96 1.26 2.74
N ALA A 216 13.24 2.30 1.97
CA ALA A 216 14.38 2.40 1.07
C ALA A 216 15.55 3.18 1.70
N SER A 217 15.30 4.05 2.69
CA SER A 217 16.34 4.81 3.37
C SER A 217 17.28 3.93 4.21
N SER A 218 18.42 4.51 4.56
CA SER A 218 19.42 3.87 5.41
C SER A 218 19.27 4.32 6.87
N PRO A 219 19.30 3.42 7.87
CA PRO A 219 19.26 3.81 9.28
C PRO A 219 20.53 4.55 9.76
N SER A 220 21.59 4.64 8.94
CA SER A 220 22.72 5.56 9.13
C SER A 220 22.34 7.04 8.94
N ARG A 221 21.16 7.33 8.36
CA ARG A 221 20.67 8.67 8.02
C ARG A 221 19.41 9.01 8.84
N PRO A 222 19.47 9.02 10.19
CA PRO A 222 18.29 8.97 11.06
C PRO A 222 17.37 10.20 11.03
N TYR A 223 17.66 11.21 10.21
CA TYR A 223 16.77 12.35 9.95
C TYR A 223 15.83 12.12 8.75
N ASP A 224 16.16 11.20 7.85
CA ASP A 224 15.49 11.00 6.55
C ASP A 224 14.90 9.59 6.48
N LEU A 225 13.58 9.50 6.34
CA LEU A 225 12.86 8.23 6.19
C LEU A 225 12.23 8.17 4.80
N GLU A 226 12.73 7.27 3.96
CA GLU A 226 12.23 7.06 2.60
C GLU A 226 11.48 5.74 2.52
N ILE A 227 10.24 5.79 2.04
CA ILE A 227 9.52 4.61 1.58
C ILE A 227 9.38 4.67 0.06
N THR A 228 9.29 3.51 -0.59
CA THR A 228 9.04 3.46 -2.03
C THR A 228 7.73 2.70 -2.28
N VAL A 229 6.83 3.36 -2.99
CA VAL A 229 5.42 2.97 -3.15
C VAL A 229 5.16 2.65 -4.61
N LYS A 230 4.74 1.41 -4.88
CA LYS A 230 4.20 1.03 -6.18
C LYS A 230 2.72 1.38 -6.28
N ARG A 231 2.32 1.95 -7.41
CA ARG A 231 0.92 2.18 -7.79
C ARG A 231 0.39 0.95 -8.53
N PRO A 232 -0.66 0.27 -8.04
CA PRO A 232 -1.30 -0.81 -8.79
C PRO A 232 -1.87 -0.30 -10.13
N PRO A 233 -1.89 -1.14 -11.19
CA PRO A 233 -2.41 -0.73 -12.49
C PRO A 233 -3.92 -0.49 -12.45
N THR A 234 -4.37 0.47 -13.25
CA THR A 234 -5.75 0.95 -13.19
C THR A 234 -6.77 0.00 -13.81
N THR A 235 -6.44 -0.67 -14.92
CA THR A 235 -7.41 -1.44 -15.72
C THR A 235 -7.65 -2.86 -15.20
N ASN A 236 -8.93 -3.20 -14.96
CA ASN A 236 -9.42 -4.57 -14.70
C ASN A 236 -9.34 -5.47 -15.96
N ASN A 237 -8.14 -5.73 -16.48
CA ASN A 237 -7.91 -6.55 -17.68
C ASN A 237 -7.98 -8.07 -17.41
N ASN A 238 -8.93 -8.51 -16.57
CA ASN A 238 -9.14 -9.90 -16.11
C ASN A 238 -7.92 -10.61 -15.48
N GLN A 239 -6.81 -9.92 -15.30
CA GLN A 239 -5.68 -10.36 -14.50
C GLN A 239 -5.97 -9.96 -13.05
N ALA A 240 -6.29 -10.94 -12.21
CA ALA A 240 -6.29 -10.78 -10.77
C ALA A 240 -4.92 -10.22 -10.36
N THR A 241 -4.91 -8.96 -9.94
CA THR A 241 -3.69 -8.26 -9.52
C THR A 241 -3.56 -8.47 -8.03
N GLU A 242 -2.39 -8.90 -7.58
CA GLU A 242 -2.15 -9.41 -6.21
C GLU A 242 -2.55 -8.39 -5.11
N ALA A 243 -2.51 -7.09 -5.43
CA ALA A 243 -2.88 -5.99 -4.54
C ALA A 243 -4.35 -5.98 -4.06
N THR A 244 -4.59 -5.76 -2.77
CA THR A 244 -5.95 -5.67 -2.21
C THR A 244 -6.68 -4.39 -2.64
N MET A 245 -8.01 -4.32 -2.51
CA MET A 245 -8.74 -3.07 -2.74
C MET A 245 -8.23 -1.93 -1.85
N SER A 246 -8.00 -2.19 -0.57
CA SER A 246 -7.42 -1.23 0.37
C SER A 246 -6.07 -0.71 -0.11
N GLU A 247 -5.18 -1.59 -0.58
CA GLU A 247 -3.86 -1.23 -1.11
C GLU A 247 -3.95 -0.29 -2.31
N ARG A 248 -4.87 -0.56 -3.25
CA ARG A 248 -5.10 0.30 -4.42
C ARG A 248 -5.52 1.70 -3.98
N LEU A 249 -6.46 1.81 -3.05
CA LEU A 249 -6.94 3.09 -2.54
C LEU A 249 -5.81 3.89 -1.89
N ILE A 250 -5.05 3.30 -0.97
CA ILE A 250 -3.97 4.02 -0.27
C ILE A 250 -2.79 4.35 -1.18
N SER A 251 -2.35 3.42 -2.05
CA SER A 251 -1.20 3.65 -2.94
C SER A 251 -1.52 4.58 -4.13
N ASN A 252 -2.75 4.55 -4.69
CA ASN A 252 -3.20 5.59 -5.61
C ASN A 252 -3.33 6.94 -4.90
N TRP A 253 -3.85 6.98 -3.66
CA TRP A 253 -3.97 8.23 -2.92
C TRP A 253 -2.61 8.89 -2.67
N LEU A 254 -1.60 8.11 -2.26
CA LEU A 254 -0.23 8.59 -2.10
C LEU A 254 0.34 9.14 -3.42
N HIS A 255 0.13 8.43 -4.54
CA HIS A 255 0.64 8.85 -5.85
C HIS A 255 -0.01 10.12 -6.42
N TYR A 256 -1.28 10.41 -6.07
CA TYR A 256 -2.04 11.52 -6.63
C TYR A 256 -2.26 12.72 -5.69
N ASN A 257 -2.20 12.53 -4.36
CA ASN A 257 -2.55 13.57 -3.38
C ASN A 257 -1.41 13.93 -2.42
N LEU A 258 -0.48 13.01 -2.14
CA LEU A 258 0.64 13.32 -1.25
C LEU A 258 1.62 14.27 -1.95
N THR A 259 1.88 15.41 -1.32
CA THR A 259 2.75 16.49 -1.82
C THR A 259 3.73 16.93 -0.75
N VAL A 260 4.81 17.62 -1.13
CA VAL A 260 5.78 18.17 -0.17
C VAL A 260 5.07 19.15 0.80
N GLY A 261 5.32 19.00 2.10
CA GLY A 261 4.61 19.66 3.19
C GLY A 261 3.35 18.93 3.69
N SER A 262 2.90 17.86 3.00
CA SER A 262 1.80 17.03 3.48
C SER A 262 2.20 16.25 4.74
N ARG A 263 1.27 16.10 5.69
CA ARG A 263 1.46 15.30 6.91
C ARG A 263 0.64 14.02 6.88
N ILE A 264 1.26 12.93 7.33
CA ILE A 264 0.68 11.58 7.36
C ILE A 264 1.01 10.90 8.69
N ARG A 265 0.15 10.01 9.19
CA ARG A 265 0.43 9.26 10.42
C ARG A 265 1.17 7.98 10.09
N SER A 266 2.20 7.64 10.85
CA SER A 266 2.89 6.35 10.76
C SER A 266 2.91 5.60 12.09
N TYR A 267 3.17 4.30 12.02
CA TYR A 267 3.13 3.36 13.15
C TYR A 267 4.31 2.39 13.13
N GLY A 268 5.20 2.51 14.12
CA GLY A 268 6.35 1.63 14.35
C GLY A 268 7.33 1.42 13.19
N PHE A 269 8.23 0.47 13.39
CA PHE A 269 9.07 -0.15 12.35
C PHE A 269 8.92 -1.66 12.49
N LEU A 270 8.64 -2.34 11.38
CA LEU A 270 8.15 -3.72 11.37
C LEU A 270 8.87 -4.60 10.34
N GLY A 271 8.70 -5.91 10.49
CA GLY A 271 9.38 -6.93 9.67
C GLY A 271 10.68 -7.41 10.30
N SER A 272 10.97 -8.70 10.09
CA SER A 272 12.23 -9.37 10.49
C SER A 272 13.21 -9.51 9.32
N PHE A 273 12.88 -8.95 8.15
CA PHE A 273 13.69 -9.02 6.94
C PHE A 273 14.87 -8.03 6.98
N ASN A 274 15.92 -8.38 7.72
CA ASN A 274 17.10 -7.53 7.87
C ASN A 274 18.42 -8.31 7.96
N CYS A 275 19.52 -7.62 7.63
CA CYS A 275 20.88 -8.17 7.68
C CYS A 275 21.61 -7.92 9.02
N THR A 276 20.93 -7.38 10.03
CA THR A 276 21.50 -7.15 11.38
C THR A 276 21.38 -8.40 12.24
N ASP A 277 20.21 -9.06 12.19
CA ASP A 277 19.94 -10.32 12.91
C ASP A 277 20.54 -11.53 12.19
N ASN A 278 20.91 -11.37 10.91
CA ASN A 278 21.53 -12.38 10.05
C ASN A 278 22.90 -11.86 9.54
N PRO A 279 23.89 -11.61 10.42
CA PRO A 279 25.14 -10.96 10.06
C PRO A 279 26.06 -11.87 9.22
N SER A 280 26.60 -11.33 8.13
CA SER A 280 27.49 -12.07 7.21
C SER A 280 28.49 -11.15 6.49
N GLN A 281 29.66 -11.70 6.16
CA GLN A 281 30.68 -11.07 5.30
C GLN A 281 30.38 -11.19 3.80
N LYS A 282 29.35 -11.96 3.42
CA LYS A 282 28.84 -12.04 2.04
C LYS A 282 27.32 -12.04 2.03
N LEU A 283 26.70 -11.37 1.06
CA LEU A 283 25.25 -11.41 0.84
C LEU A 283 24.91 -11.66 -0.64
N LEU A 284 23.74 -12.24 -0.86
CA LEU A 284 23.10 -12.41 -2.15
C LEU A 284 21.69 -11.78 -2.09
N LEU A 285 21.52 -10.60 -2.70
CA LEU A 285 20.28 -9.84 -2.67
C LEU A 285 19.54 -10.04 -4.00
N LEU A 286 18.41 -10.76 -3.97
CA LEU A 286 17.61 -11.12 -5.15
C LEU A 286 16.28 -10.34 -5.12
N SER A 287 16.10 -9.38 -6.02
CA SER A 287 14.90 -8.54 -6.04
C SER A 287 14.14 -8.57 -7.37
N ALA A 288 12.82 -8.40 -7.30
CA ALA A 288 11.99 -8.09 -8.46
C ALA A 288 11.04 -6.91 -8.17
N GLY A 289 11.01 -5.94 -9.09
CA GLY A 289 10.19 -4.74 -8.94
C GLY A 289 10.41 -4.02 -7.60
N ILE A 290 9.31 -3.68 -6.91
CA ILE A 290 9.33 -2.88 -5.67
C ILE A 290 10.08 -3.56 -4.51
N GLY A 291 10.28 -4.89 -4.56
CA GLY A 291 11.16 -5.63 -3.64
C GLY A 291 12.65 -5.26 -3.73
N SER A 292 13.02 -4.32 -4.60
CA SER A 292 14.31 -3.64 -4.58
C SER A 292 14.47 -2.64 -3.43
N ALA A 293 13.38 -2.09 -2.87
CA ALA A 293 13.42 -1.10 -1.79
C ALA A 293 14.10 -1.61 -0.50
N PRO A 294 13.70 -2.76 0.11
CA PRO A 294 14.37 -3.24 1.32
C PRO A 294 15.82 -3.66 1.03
N MET A 295 16.11 -4.18 -0.18
CA MET A 295 17.48 -4.48 -0.62
C MET A 295 18.33 -3.22 -0.76
N LEU A 296 17.76 -2.10 -1.20
CA LEU A 296 18.45 -0.82 -1.24
C LEU A 296 18.70 -0.28 0.16
N SER A 297 17.76 -0.42 1.11
CA SER A 297 18.00 -0.07 2.52
C SER A 297 19.18 -0.87 3.10
N ILE A 298 19.22 -2.19 2.90
CA ILE A 298 20.35 -3.07 3.27
C ILE A 298 21.65 -2.61 2.59
N SER A 299 21.60 -2.31 1.29
CA SER A 299 22.77 -1.90 0.51
C SER A 299 23.32 -0.55 0.95
N ARG A 300 22.44 0.45 1.16
CA ARG A 300 22.82 1.78 1.65
C ARG A 300 23.38 1.71 3.07
N TRP A 301 22.83 0.87 3.95
CA TRP A 301 23.36 0.68 5.31
C TRP A 301 24.79 0.15 5.29
N LEU A 302 25.02 -0.95 4.58
CA LEU A 302 26.35 -1.58 4.49
C LEU A 302 27.36 -0.68 3.76
N TYR A 303 26.92 0.07 2.74
CA TYR A 303 27.73 1.04 2.01
C TYR A 303 28.10 2.26 2.89
N ASP A 304 27.13 2.91 3.54
CA ASP A 304 27.36 4.09 4.38
C ASP A 304 28.25 3.75 5.59
N THR A 305 28.01 2.60 6.24
CA THR A 305 28.80 2.15 7.41
C THR A 305 30.17 1.57 7.04
N HIS A 306 30.48 1.45 5.74
CA HIS A 306 31.70 0.83 5.23
C HIS A 306 31.90 -0.61 5.76
N ALA A 307 30.81 -1.36 5.91
CA ALA A 307 30.80 -2.70 6.46
C ALA A 307 31.64 -3.68 5.62
N ASP A 308 32.27 -4.66 6.29
CA ASP A 308 33.06 -5.69 5.61
C ASP A 308 32.16 -6.80 5.04
N CYS A 309 31.38 -6.45 4.01
CA CYS A 309 30.43 -7.33 3.35
C CYS A 309 30.55 -7.26 1.81
N ASP A 310 30.76 -8.40 1.16
CA ASP A 310 30.64 -8.57 -0.30
C ASP A 310 29.16 -8.80 -0.66
N ILE A 311 28.55 -7.81 -1.29
CA ILE A 311 27.16 -7.85 -1.74
C ILE A 311 27.12 -8.21 -3.23
N THR A 312 26.40 -9.28 -3.57
CA THR A 312 25.93 -9.51 -4.92
C THR A 312 24.45 -9.17 -5.03
N PHE A 313 24.12 -8.13 -5.77
CA PHE A 313 22.75 -7.63 -5.99
C PHE A 313 22.28 -8.04 -7.38
N LEU A 314 21.21 -8.83 -7.47
CA LEU A 314 20.51 -9.11 -8.73
C LEU A 314 19.11 -8.49 -8.71
N HIS A 315 18.86 -7.57 -9.64
CA HIS A 315 17.54 -7.02 -9.89
C HIS A 315 16.87 -7.61 -11.13
N CYS A 316 15.60 -8.00 -11.01
CA CYS A 316 14.76 -8.42 -12.13
C CYS A 316 13.64 -7.39 -12.40
N ALA A 317 13.70 -6.73 -13.56
CA ALA A 317 12.68 -5.80 -14.03
C ALA A 317 11.97 -6.32 -15.30
N ARG A 318 10.75 -5.85 -15.58
CA ARG A 318 10.02 -6.21 -16.82
C ARG A 318 10.69 -5.60 -18.05
N SER A 319 11.02 -4.31 -18.01
CA SER A 319 11.72 -3.61 -19.10
C SER A 319 12.78 -2.64 -18.56
N PRO A 320 13.73 -2.13 -19.39
CA PRO A 320 14.78 -1.22 -18.95
C PRO A 320 14.29 0.12 -18.38
N GLN A 321 13.02 0.46 -18.64
CA GLN A 321 12.31 1.63 -18.10
C GLN A 321 11.73 1.39 -16.69
N GLU A 322 11.80 0.16 -16.18
CA GLU A 322 11.20 -0.27 -14.91
C GLU A 322 12.26 -0.73 -13.90
N ILE A 323 13.51 -0.33 -14.11
CA ILE A 323 14.62 -0.56 -13.18
C ILE A 323 14.59 0.57 -12.14
N ILE A 324 13.94 0.30 -11.00
CA ILE A 324 13.86 1.21 -9.84
C ILE A 324 15.29 1.47 -9.30
N PHE A 325 15.57 2.68 -8.81
CA PHE A 325 16.87 3.07 -8.21
C PHE A 325 18.11 2.90 -9.10
N ARG A 326 17.94 2.71 -10.42
CA ARG A 326 19.00 2.27 -11.34
C ARG A 326 20.32 3.03 -11.18
N GLN A 327 20.25 4.36 -11.14
CA GLN A 327 21.43 5.22 -11.10
C GLN A 327 22.19 5.08 -9.79
N GLU A 328 21.51 4.93 -8.65
CA GLU A 328 22.16 4.74 -7.35
C GLU A 328 22.86 3.38 -7.27
N LEU A 329 22.21 2.31 -7.75
CA LEU A 329 22.80 0.98 -7.81
C LEU A 329 24.02 0.94 -8.75
N GLU A 330 23.97 1.60 -9.91
CA GLU A 330 25.11 1.75 -10.82
C GLU A 330 26.25 2.58 -10.19
N ILE A 331 25.93 3.60 -9.37
CA ILE A 331 26.92 4.39 -8.60
C ILE A 331 27.55 3.55 -7.48
N MET A 332 26.80 2.72 -6.75
CA MET A 332 27.34 1.81 -5.74
C MET A 332 28.31 0.81 -6.37
N ALA A 333 27.93 0.19 -7.50
CA ALA A 333 28.74 -0.80 -8.21
C ALA A 333 30.03 -0.21 -8.82
N THR A 334 30.03 1.07 -9.18
CA THR A 334 31.23 1.76 -9.71
C THR A 334 32.14 2.32 -8.60
N ARG A 335 31.66 2.41 -7.36
CA ARG A 335 32.41 3.00 -6.22
C ARG A 335 32.83 2.00 -5.14
N SER A 336 32.15 0.87 -5.00
CA SER A 336 32.53 -0.19 -4.05
C SER A 336 32.96 -1.48 -4.79
N PRO A 337 34.22 -1.94 -4.63
CA PRO A 337 34.65 -3.23 -5.18
C PRO A 337 33.96 -4.43 -4.51
N LYS A 338 33.22 -4.19 -3.42
CA LYS A 338 32.43 -5.19 -2.70
C LYS A 338 30.93 -5.12 -3.06
N PHE A 339 30.52 -4.32 -4.05
CA PHE A 339 29.14 -4.28 -4.52
C PHE A 339 29.06 -4.70 -5.99
N ARG A 340 28.60 -5.92 -6.25
CA ARG A 340 28.40 -6.46 -7.60
C ARG A 340 26.93 -6.37 -8.00
N LEU A 341 26.63 -5.49 -8.96
CA LEU A 341 25.29 -5.35 -9.53
C LEU A 341 25.12 -6.19 -10.79
N ALA A 342 24.02 -6.94 -10.84
CA ALA A 342 23.48 -7.55 -12.05
C ALA A 342 22.03 -7.12 -12.24
N ILE A 343 21.64 -6.85 -13.49
CA ILE A 343 20.26 -6.50 -13.86
C ILE A 343 19.80 -7.44 -14.96
N ASN A 344 18.63 -8.05 -14.75
CA ASN A 344 17.96 -8.96 -15.67
C ASN A 344 16.63 -8.37 -16.15
N ILE A 345 16.36 -8.48 -17.46
CA ILE A 345 15.15 -7.97 -18.09
C ILE A 345 14.29 -9.13 -18.60
N THR A 346 13.09 -9.28 -18.03
CA THR A 346 12.21 -10.42 -18.29
C THR A 346 11.34 -10.24 -19.54
N HIS A 347 10.95 -9.01 -19.91
CA HIS A 347 10.00 -8.69 -21.00
C HIS A 347 10.52 -7.54 -21.91
N LEU A 348 11.55 -7.81 -22.71
CA LEU A 348 12.11 -6.80 -23.62
C LEU A 348 11.15 -6.52 -24.82
N LYS A 349 10.53 -5.33 -24.82
CA LYS A 349 9.73 -4.83 -25.96
C LYS A 349 10.61 -4.70 -27.21
N SER A 350 10.07 -5.02 -28.40
CA SER A 350 10.81 -5.13 -29.67
C SER A 350 11.62 -3.89 -30.13
N ARG A 351 11.43 -2.72 -29.51
CA ARG A 351 12.16 -1.47 -29.82
C ARG A 351 13.12 -1.02 -28.70
N SER A 352 13.19 -1.75 -27.58
CA SER A 352 14.07 -1.44 -26.46
C SER A 352 15.41 -2.16 -26.62
N ALA A 353 16.52 -1.42 -26.56
CA ALA A 353 17.86 -2.00 -26.49
C ALA A 353 18.21 -2.39 -25.05
N TRP A 354 18.78 -3.58 -24.86
CA TRP A 354 19.30 -4.04 -23.57
C TRP A 354 20.41 -5.07 -23.79
N LEU A 355 21.64 -4.78 -23.34
CA LEU A 355 22.81 -5.65 -23.54
C LEU A 355 23.14 -6.53 -22.32
N GLY A 356 22.44 -6.34 -21.19
CA GLY A 356 22.57 -7.18 -20.00
C GLY A 356 21.75 -8.48 -20.08
N LEU A 357 21.58 -9.12 -18.92
CA LEU A 357 20.86 -10.39 -18.77
C LEU A 357 19.39 -10.28 -19.21
N ARG A 358 18.83 -11.37 -19.72
CA ARG A 358 17.44 -11.45 -20.21
C ARG A 358 16.79 -12.78 -19.89
N GLY A 359 15.49 -12.76 -19.60
CA GLY A 359 14.64 -13.95 -19.42
C GLY A 359 14.30 -14.23 -17.95
N LYS A 360 13.83 -15.45 -17.65
CA LYS A 360 13.66 -15.91 -16.26
C LYS A 360 15.02 -16.13 -15.59
N LEU A 361 15.09 -15.97 -14.28
CA LEU A 361 16.27 -16.35 -13.50
C LEU A 361 16.52 -17.86 -13.63
N THR A 362 17.76 -18.26 -13.89
CA THR A 362 18.18 -19.66 -14.00
C THR A 362 19.45 -19.95 -13.19
N SER A 363 19.76 -21.23 -13.02
CA SER A 363 20.97 -21.73 -12.37
C SER A 363 22.26 -21.22 -13.00
N GLU A 364 22.28 -21.07 -14.33
CA GLU A 364 23.43 -20.61 -15.10
C GLU A 364 23.63 -19.11 -14.91
N MET A 365 22.54 -18.32 -14.88
CA MET A 365 22.62 -16.89 -14.55
C MET A 365 23.13 -16.68 -13.13
N LEU A 366 22.55 -17.37 -12.13
CA LEU A 366 22.98 -17.22 -10.74
C LEU A 366 24.46 -17.61 -10.57
N THR A 367 24.88 -18.73 -11.15
CA THR A 367 26.29 -19.19 -11.08
C THR A 367 27.25 -18.27 -11.82
N MET A 368 26.81 -17.59 -12.89
CA MET A 368 27.61 -16.58 -13.60
C MET A 368 27.82 -15.29 -12.78
N ILE A 369 26.79 -14.87 -12.03
CA ILE A 369 26.77 -13.60 -11.28
C ILE A 369 27.45 -13.76 -9.91
N ALA A 370 27.12 -14.85 -9.20
CA ALA A 370 27.67 -15.23 -7.91
C ALA A 370 28.19 -16.69 -7.98
N PRO A 371 29.40 -16.95 -8.49
CA PRO A 371 29.97 -18.31 -8.51
C PRO A 371 30.04 -18.97 -7.12
N ASP A 372 30.11 -18.14 -6.07
CA ASP A 372 30.15 -18.52 -4.66
C ASP A 372 28.78 -18.36 -3.96
N TRP A 373 27.66 -18.46 -4.68
CA TRP A 373 26.30 -18.28 -4.14
C TRP A 373 25.95 -19.18 -2.94
N ARG A 374 26.63 -20.32 -2.77
CA ARG A 374 26.44 -21.21 -1.60
C ARG A 374 26.97 -20.61 -0.29
N ASP A 375 27.93 -19.69 -0.36
CA ASP A 375 28.55 -19.05 0.80
C ASP A 375 27.79 -17.77 1.23
N ARG A 376 26.59 -17.54 0.70
CA ARG A 376 25.88 -16.26 0.78
C ARG A 376 24.46 -16.46 1.30
N PRO A 377 24.12 -15.96 2.50
CA PRO A 377 22.74 -15.74 2.88
C PRO A 377 21.97 -15.01 1.78
N ALA A 378 20.88 -15.64 1.35
CA ALA A 378 20.08 -15.22 0.22
C ALA A 378 18.86 -14.47 0.72
N PHE A 379 18.82 -13.16 0.46
CA PHE A 379 17.68 -12.31 0.74
C PHE A 379 16.84 -12.18 -0.54
N VAL A 380 15.54 -12.49 -0.47
CA VAL A 380 14.64 -12.50 -1.63
C VAL A 380 13.38 -11.66 -1.39
N CYS A 381 13.09 -10.68 -2.25
CA CYS A 381 11.86 -9.88 -2.16
C CYS A 381 11.31 -9.51 -3.54
N GLY A 382 9.99 -9.57 -3.70
CA GLY A 382 9.27 -9.31 -4.95
C GLY A 382 7.82 -9.76 -4.86
N SER A 383 7.21 -10.11 -6.00
CA SER A 383 5.92 -10.81 -5.99
C SER A 383 6.08 -12.25 -5.49
N ASP A 384 5.00 -12.86 -4.99
CA ASP A 384 4.99 -14.27 -4.57
C ASP A 384 5.48 -15.19 -5.70
N SER A 385 5.05 -14.91 -6.92
CA SER A 385 5.49 -15.60 -8.14
C SER A 385 7.01 -15.55 -8.37
N PHE A 386 7.70 -14.46 -7.98
CA PHE A 386 9.15 -14.35 -8.01
C PHE A 386 9.81 -15.06 -6.82
N ILE A 387 9.25 -14.92 -5.62
CA ILE A 387 9.77 -15.53 -4.39
C ILE A 387 9.74 -17.05 -4.49
N GLN A 388 8.60 -17.64 -4.86
CA GLN A 388 8.45 -19.10 -4.99
C GLN A 388 9.31 -19.67 -6.12
N SER A 389 9.42 -19.01 -7.27
CA SER A 389 10.27 -19.50 -8.36
C SER A 389 11.77 -19.38 -8.05
N THR A 390 12.18 -18.36 -7.28
CA THR A 390 13.55 -18.22 -6.78
C THR A 390 13.85 -19.27 -5.69
N LYS A 391 12.89 -19.54 -4.79
CA LYS A 391 12.98 -20.59 -3.78
C LYS A 391 13.20 -21.96 -4.41
N SER A 392 12.31 -22.38 -5.31
CA SER A 392 12.44 -23.69 -5.96
C SER A 392 13.72 -23.82 -6.81
N LEU A 393 14.24 -22.72 -7.37
CA LEU A 393 15.56 -22.72 -8.02
C LEU A 393 16.69 -23.00 -7.03
N LEU A 394 16.75 -22.29 -5.90
CA LEU A 394 17.77 -22.49 -4.87
C LEU A 394 17.69 -23.89 -4.24
N GLU A 395 16.48 -24.38 -3.97
CA GLU A 395 16.24 -25.76 -3.52
C GLU A 395 16.78 -26.79 -4.54
N THR A 396 16.50 -26.59 -5.83
CA THR A 396 16.97 -27.47 -6.92
C THR A 396 18.49 -27.45 -7.08
N MET A 397 19.14 -26.30 -6.80
CA MET A 397 20.59 -26.15 -6.84
C MET A 397 21.29 -26.71 -5.58
N GLY A 398 20.55 -27.04 -4.52
CA GLY A 398 21.09 -27.47 -3.24
C GLY A 398 21.67 -26.32 -2.42
N PHE A 399 20.89 -25.26 -2.23
CA PHE A 399 21.15 -24.19 -1.26
C PHE A 399 20.74 -24.63 0.17
N ASP A 400 21.40 -24.08 1.18
CA ASP A 400 20.94 -24.23 2.57
C ASP A 400 19.77 -23.28 2.85
N MET A 401 18.58 -23.83 2.99
CA MET A 401 17.37 -23.05 3.25
C MET A 401 17.32 -22.47 4.68
N ALA A 402 18.24 -22.82 5.58
CA ALA A 402 18.48 -22.09 6.83
C ALA A 402 19.22 -20.76 6.62
N GLN A 403 19.73 -20.50 5.41
CA GLN A 403 20.34 -19.23 4.98
C GLN A 403 19.47 -18.51 3.92
N TYR A 404 18.21 -18.92 3.78
CA TYR A 404 17.22 -18.31 2.90
C TYR A 404 16.29 -17.40 3.69
N HIS A 405 16.33 -16.10 3.39
CA HIS A 405 15.47 -15.09 3.97
C HIS A 405 14.59 -14.52 2.87
N ALA A 406 13.27 -14.48 3.05
CA ALA A 406 12.36 -13.91 2.07
C ALA A 406 11.23 -13.12 2.73
N GLU A 407 10.86 -12.03 2.08
CA GLU A 407 9.70 -11.22 2.45
C GLU A 407 8.85 -10.96 1.22
N SER A 408 7.57 -11.34 1.30
CA SER A 408 6.54 -10.87 0.38
C SER A 408 5.93 -9.59 0.94
N LEU A 409 5.44 -8.75 0.06
CA LEU A 409 4.96 -7.40 0.38
C LEU A 409 3.62 -7.54 1.11
N GLN A 410 3.62 -7.18 2.40
CA GLN A 410 2.50 -7.50 3.30
C GLN A 410 1.22 -6.72 2.97
N GLU A 411 0.07 -7.36 3.17
CA GLU A 411 -1.25 -6.83 2.82
C GLU A 411 -1.58 -5.50 3.53
N VAL A 412 -2.40 -4.68 2.87
CA VAL A 412 -2.99 -3.46 3.44
C VAL A 412 -4.30 -3.81 4.14
N ILE A 413 -4.34 -3.58 5.46
CA ILE A 413 -5.35 -4.10 6.39
C ILE A 413 -6.20 -2.94 6.95
N TYR A 414 -7.51 -3.17 7.14
CA TYR A 414 -8.35 -2.19 7.85
C TYR A 414 -7.93 -2.11 9.31
N LYS A 415 -7.76 -0.89 9.85
CA LYS A 415 -7.20 -0.67 11.21
C LYS A 415 -7.97 -1.40 12.33
N ASN A 416 -9.27 -1.64 12.14
CA ASN A 416 -10.12 -2.41 13.06
C ASN A 416 -9.75 -3.92 13.11
N GLN A 417 -9.19 -4.47 12.03
CA GLN A 417 -8.61 -5.82 12.00
C GLN A 417 -7.16 -5.81 12.51
N ALA A 418 -6.37 -4.79 12.15
CA ALA A 418 -4.97 -4.66 12.57
C ALA A 418 -4.77 -4.65 14.10
N ARG A 419 -5.78 -4.22 14.87
CA ARG A 419 -5.79 -4.31 16.34
C ARG A 419 -5.55 -5.72 16.91
N ALA A 420 -5.82 -6.78 16.15
CA ALA A 420 -5.55 -8.16 16.58
C ALA A 420 -4.10 -8.63 16.32
N LEU A 421 -3.38 -7.96 15.42
CA LEU A 421 -2.00 -8.30 15.01
C LEU A 421 -0.92 -7.50 15.75
N VAL A 422 -1.31 -6.41 16.43
CA VAL A 422 -0.42 -5.61 17.31
C VAL A 422 -0.51 -6.11 18.77
N SER A 423 -1.25 -7.20 19.02
CA SER A 423 -1.52 -7.78 20.35
C SER A 423 -1.11 -9.24 20.47
N SER A 424 -0.20 -9.72 19.62
CA SER A 424 0.25 -11.12 19.51
C SER A 424 1.77 -11.23 19.49
#